data_AF-A0A1D2RCT8-F1
#
_entry.id   AF-A0A1D2RCT8-F1
#
_cell.length_a   1.000
_cell.length_b   1.000
_cell.length_c   1.000
_cell.angle_alpha   90.00
_cell.angle_beta   90.00
_cell.angle_gamma   90.00
#
_symmetry.space_group_name_H-M   'P 1'
#
loop_
_entity.id
_entity.type
_entity.pdbx_description
1 polymer ?
#
loop_
_entity_poly.entity_id
_entity_poly.type
_entity_poly.pdbx_seq_one_letter_code
_entity_poly.pdbx_strand_id
1 'polypeptide(L)'
;MVFCAGLCLEAAAVEIAIGESYELEGGYSIKPVNVYGEKAHFSLYDEKGGVVAEMAVNVGERVNLNHEKIFHFDAILESISRTDNTVNLGV
;
A
#
# COMPACT_ATOMS: atom_id res chain seq x y z
N MET A 1 21.87 -12.80 -15.26
CA MET A 1 20.51 -13.37 -15.36
C MET A 1 19.59 -12.30 -14.80
N VAL A 2 19.00 -11.49 -15.68
CA VAL A 2 18.12 -10.39 -15.28
C VAL A 2 16.76 -11.02 -15.00
N PHE A 3 16.37 -11.13 -13.74
CA PHE A 3 14.99 -11.42 -13.38
C PHE A 3 14.20 -10.13 -13.56
N CYS A 4 13.75 -9.87 -14.80
CA CYS A 4 12.58 -9.04 -15.02
C CYS A 4 11.36 -9.86 -14.59
N ALA A 5 11.03 -9.85 -13.29
CA ALA A 5 9.64 -9.86 -12.88
C ALA A 5 9.18 -8.41 -13.08
N GLY A 6 8.76 -7.99 -14.26
CA GLY A 6 7.53 -8.50 -14.85
C GLY A 6 6.29 -7.85 -14.23
N LEU A 7 6.38 -6.65 -13.64
CA LEU A 7 5.23 -5.75 -13.65
C LEU A 7 5.12 -5.18 -15.08
N CYS A 8 4.28 -5.81 -15.90
CA CYS A 8 3.76 -5.14 -17.07
C CYS A 8 3.04 -3.87 -16.59
N LEU A 9 3.48 -2.73 -17.11
CA LEU A 9 2.99 -1.39 -16.82
C LEU A 9 1.63 -1.17 -17.53
N GLU A 10 0.59 -1.86 -17.06
CA GLU A 10 -0.81 -1.57 -17.36
C GLU A 10 -1.51 -1.42 -16.00
N ALA A 11 -1.64 -0.17 -15.51
CA ALA A 11 -2.38 0.23 -14.29
C ALA A 11 -2.48 -0.89 -13.24
N ALA A 12 -1.38 -1.17 -12.54
CA ALA A 12 -1.35 -2.28 -11.60
C ALA A 12 -2.22 -1.91 -10.39
N ALA A 13 -3.41 -2.49 -10.28
CA ALA A 13 -4.22 -2.39 -9.08
C ALA A 13 -3.68 -3.39 -8.04
N VAL A 14 -3.43 -2.91 -6.83
CA VAL A 14 -2.99 -3.69 -5.68
C VAL A 14 -4.18 -3.84 -4.74
N GLU A 15 -4.69 -5.06 -4.60
CA GLU A 15 -5.71 -5.41 -3.60
C GLU A 15 -5.02 -5.90 -2.33
N ILE A 16 -5.40 -5.32 -1.18
CA ILE A 16 -4.84 -5.70 0.14
C ILE A 16 -5.99 -5.95 1.11
N ALA A 17 -5.99 -7.11 1.76
CA ALA A 17 -6.92 -7.39 2.84
C ALA A 17 -6.63 -6.48 4.05
N ILE A 18 -7.68 -5.92 4.65
CA ILE A 18 -7.56 -5.04 5.82
C ILE A 18 -6.98 -5.84 6.97
N GLY A 19 -5.86 -5.36 7.52
CA GLY A 19 -5.09 -6.05 8.57
C GLY A 19 -3.98 -6.96 8.05
N GLU A 20 -3.85 -7.17 6.74
CA GLU A 20 -2.77 -7.98 6.15
C GLU A 20 -1.70 -7.10 5.52
N SER A 21 -0.46 -7.62 5.46
CA SER A 21 0.65 -6.93 4.82
C SER A 21 0.74 -7.27 3.33
N TYR A 22 1.05 -6.27 2.52
CA TYR A 22 1.43 -6.43 1.12
C TYR A 22 2.92 -6.13 0.97
N GLU A 23 3.67 -7.11 0.49
CA GLU A 23 5.12 -7.03 0.30
C GLU A 23 5.46 -6.13 -0.89
N LEU A 24 6.39 -5.20 -0.67
CA LEU A 24 6.94 -4.28 -1.65
C LEU A 24 8.42 -4.64 -1.90
N GLU A 25 9.05 -3.96 -2.85
CA GLU A 25 10.47 -4.16 -3.12
C GLU A 25 11.35 -3.78 -1.91
N GLY A 26 12.54 -4.38 -1.84
CA GLY A 26 13.52 -4.04 -0.81
C GLY A 26 13.20 -4.55 0.60
N GLY A 27 12.17 -5.40 0.75
CA GLY A 27 11.75 -5.94 2.05
C GLY A 27 10.81 -5.01 2.82
N TYR A 28 10.31 -3.95 2.17
CA TYR A 28 9.26 -3.11 2.73
C TYR A 28 7.90 -3.79 2.61
N SER A 29 6.96 -3.44 3.49
CA SER A 29 5.56 -3.83 3.31
C SER A 29 4.62 -2.71 3.70
N ILE A 30 3.44 -2.68 3.08
CA ILE A 30 2.36 -1.76 3.43
C ILE A 30 1.19 -2.56 4.00
N LYS A 31 0.54 -2.02 5.03
CA LYS A 31 -0.65 -2.63 5.63
C LYS A 31 -1.75 -1.58 5.86
N PRO A 32 -2.96 -1.78 5.33
CA PRO A 32 -4.15 -1.06 5.79
C PRO A 32 -4.51 -1.55 7.19
N VAL A 33 -4.08 -0.81 8.22
CA VAL A 33 -4.26 -1.20 9.63
C VAL A 33 -5.69 -0.96 10.13
N ASN A 34 -6.43 -0.03 9.50
CA ASN A 34 -7.78 0.31 9.92
C ASN A 34 -8.57 1.03 8.83
N VAL A 35 -9.89 0.93 8.87
CA VAL A 35 -10.80 1.55 7.90
C VAL A 35 -12.06 2.08 8.58
N TYR A 36 -12.40 3.34 8.29
CA TYR A 36 -13.58 4.04 8.82
C TYR A 36 -14.30 4.79 7.70
N GLY A 37 -15.56 4.45 7.41
CA GLY A 37 -16.27 5.05 6.28
C GLY A 37 -15.53 4.79 4.96
N GLU A 38 -15.09 5.87 4.32
CA GLU A 38 -14.29 5.90 3.08
C GLU A 38 -12.81 6.22 3.35
N LYS A 39 -12.39 6.19 4.63
CA LYS A 39 -11.02 6.49 5.05
C LYS A 39 -10.29 5.22 5.44
N ALA A 40 -9.06 5.05 4.94
CA ALA A 40 -8.17 3.96 5.32
C ALA A 40 -6.89 4.50 5.96
N HIS A 41 -6.39 3.81 6.97
CA HIS A 41 -5.12 4.07 7.64
C HIS A 41 -4.09 3.04 7.17
N PHE A 42 -2.95 3.51 6.70
CA PHE A 42 -1.85 2.70 6.20
C PHE A 42 -0.61 2.89 7.05
N SER A 43 0.11 1.80 7.29
CA SER A 43 1.45 1.82 7.88
C SER A 43 2.43 1.16 6.91
N LEU A 44 3.59 1.81 6.74
CA LEU A 44 4.74 1.30 6.00
C LEU A 44 5.72 0.68 7.00
N TYR A 45 6.15 -0.54 6.71
CA TYR A 45 7.11 -1.29 7.49
C TYR A 45 8.42 -1.44 6.72
N ASP A 46 9.54 -1.29 7.40
CA ASP A 46 10.87 -1.56 6.84
C ASP A 46 11.22 -3.07 6.85
N GLU A 47 12.42 -3.41 6.36
CA GLU A 47 12.91 -4.79 6.28
C GLU A 47 13.11 -5.47 7.65
N LYS A 48 13.04 -4.70 8.75
CA LYS A 48 13.15 -5.18 10.13
C LYS A 48 11.78 -5.28 10.81
N GLY A 49 10.70 -4.97 10.09
CA GLY A 49 9.33 -4.95 10.60
C GLY A 49 9.02 -3.72 11.47
N GLY A 50 9.86 -2.68 11.44
CA GLY A 50 9.63 -1.41 12.13
C GLY A 50 8.70 -0.52 11.33
N VAL A 51 7.75 0.16 12.01
CA VAL A 51 6.90 1.17 11.36
C VAL A 51 7.73 2.42 11.08
N VAL A 52 7.87 2.78 9.81
CA VAL A 52 8.68 3.92 9.35
C VAL A 52 7.87 5.08 8.80
N ALA A 53 6.63 4.83 8.38
CA ALA A 53 5.68 5.88 7.99
C ALA A 53 4.24 5.42 8.20
N GLU A 54 3.34 6.37 8.47
CA GLU A 54 1.91 6.12 8.60
C GLU A 54 1.14 7.26 7.96
N MET A 55 -0.02 6.94 7.39
CA MET A 55 -0.94 7.96 6.89
C MET A 55 -2.38 7.48 6.89
N ALA A 56 -3.31 8.42 6.75
CA ALA A 56 -4.72 8.10 6.57
C ALA A 56 -5.32 8.95 5.47
N VAL A 57 -5.98 8.31 4.52
CA VAL A 57 -6.49 8.94 3.29
C VAL A 57 -7.90 8.50 2.99
N ASN A 58 -8.66 9.33 2.31
CA ASN A 58 -9.98 9.00 1.78
C ASN A 58 -9.88 8.31 0.42
N VAL A 59 -10.92 7.59 0.03
CA VAL A 59 -11.09 7.10 -1.34
C VAL A 59 -10.96 8.27 -2.33
N GLY A 60 -10.15 8.08 -3.37
CA GLY A 60 -9.78 9.08 -4.38
C GLY A 60 -8.54 9.91 -4.03
N GLU A 61 -8.00 9.81 -2.81
CA GLU A 61 -6.78 10.51 -2.40
C GLU A 61 -5.53 9.64 -2.62
N ARG A 62 -4.36 10.33 -2.66
CA ARG A 62 -3.06 9.66 -2.82
C ARG A 62 -2.54 9.08 -1.51
N VAL A 63 -2.18 7.81 -1.53
CA VAL A 63 -1.35 7.14 -0.52
C VAL A 63 0.11 7.42 -0.87
N ASN A 64 0.73 8.36 -0.16
CA ASN A 64 2.14 8.73 -0.32
C ASN A 64 2.93 8.40 0.95
N LEU A 65 3.64 7.26 0.94
CA LEU A 65 4.43 6.77 2.07
C LEU A 65 5.91 6.82 1.72
N ASN A 66 6.72 7.33 2.64
CA ASN A 66 8.14 7.59 2.43
C ASN A 66 8.96 7.10 3.60
N HIS A 67 10.05 6.38 3.31
CA HIS A 67 11.12 6.15 4.29
C HIS A 67 12.35 6.96 3.85
N GLU A 68 12.44 8.17 4.38
CA GLU A 68 13.49 9.15 4.07
C GLU A 68 13.69 9.36 2.55
N LYS A 69 14.90 9.08 2.03
CA LYS A 69 15.26 9.12 0.60
C LYS A 69 15.49 7.72 0.02
N ILE A 70 15.17 6.67 0.78
CA ILE A 70 15.51 5.28 0.48
C ILE A 70 14.35 4.58 -0.22
N PHE A 71 13.12 4.87 0.21
CA PHE A 71 11.92 4.24 -0.33
C PHE A 71 10.78 5.23 -0.48
N HIS A 72 10.05 5.10 -1.60
CA HIS A 72 8.88 5.91 -1.94
C HIS A 72 7.79 5.00 -2.48
N PHE A 73 6.60 5.09 -1.89
CA PHE A 73 5.38 4.46 -2.40
C PHE A 73 4.34 5.54 -2.68
N ASP A 74 3.84 5.57 -3.90
CA ASP A 74 2.80 6.48 -4.35
C ASP A 74 1.71 5.67 -5.05
N ALA A 75 0.49 5.76 -4.54
CA ALA A 75 -0.69 5.10 -5.10
C ALA A 75 -1.93 5.97 -4.88
N ILE A 76 -3.04 5.63 -5.51
CA ILE A 76 -4.36 6.20 -5.22
C ILE A 76 -5.20 5.17 -4.49
N LEU A 77 -5.86 5.55 -3.39
CA LEU A 77 -6.87 4.69 -2.78
C LEU A 77 -8.12 4.69 -3.67
N GLU A 78 -8.28 3.68 -4.52
CA GLU A 78 -9.37 3.63 -5.50
C GLU A 78 -10.70 3.22 -4.87
N SER A 79 -10.66 2.24 -3.95
CA SER A 79 -11.86 1.75 -3.30
C SER A 79 -11.57 0.96 -2.02
N ILE A 80 -12.62 0.77 -1.23
CA ILE A 80 -12.64 -0.07 -0.04
C ILE A 80 -13.82 -1.03 -0.20
N SER A 81 -13.56 -2.33 -0.31
CA SER A 81 -14.62 -3.36 -0.30
C SER A 81 -14.88 -3.82 1.13
N ARG A 82 -16.07 -3.50 1.64
CA ARG A 82 -16.52 -3.99 2.96
C ARG A 82 -16.98 -5.44 2.93
N THR A 83 -17.43 -5.92 1.78
CA THR A 83 -17.86 -7.31 1.59
C THR A 83 -16.66 -8.24 1.64
N ASP A 84 -15.59 -7.85 0.93
CA ASP A 84 -14.38 -8.68 0.79
C ASP A 84 -13.32 -8.33 1.83
N ASN A 85 -13.56 -7.27 2.62
CA ASN A 85 -12.64 -6.73 3.62
C ASN A 85 -11.27 -6.37 3.01
N THR A 86 -11.29 -5.68 1.86
CA THR A 86 -10.10 -5.28 1.11
C THR A 86 -10.07 -3.77 0.84
N VAL A 87 -8.86 -3.26 0.58
CA VAL A 87 -8.64 -1.96 -0.04
C VAL A 87 -7.96 -2.16 -1.39
N ASN A 88 -8.30 -1.33 -2.36
CA ASN A 88 -7.70 -1.34 -3.69
C ASN A 88 -6.90 -0.07 -3.92
N LEU A 89 -5.64 -0.23 -4.28
CA LEU A 89 -4.71 0.85 -4.57
C LEU A 89 -4.33 0.82 -6.05
N GLY A 90 -4.45 1.94 -6.75
CA GLY A 90 -3.94 2.08 -8.11
C GLY A 90 -2.53 2.68 -8.09
N VAL A 91 -1.53 1.96 -8.62
CA VAL A 91 -0.14 2.43 -8.80
C VAL A 91 0.20 2.80 -10.24
#